data_AF-A0A947CPL2-F1
#
_entry.id   AF-A0A947CPL2-F1
#
_cell.length_a   1.000
_cell.length_b   1.000
_cell.length_c   1.000
_cell.angle_alpha   90.00
_cell.angle_beta   90.00
_cell.angle_gamma   90.00
#
_symmetry.space_group_name_H-M   'P 1'
#
loop_
_entity.id
_entity.type
_entity.pdbx_description
1 polymer ?
#
loop_
_entity_poly.entity_id
_entity_poly.type
_entity_poly.pdbx_seq_one_letter_code
_entity_poly.pdbx_strand_id
1 'polypeptide(L)'
;MNAIAQAMHVARKTGASLTLVHAGDLPQSKAEVPEHLSSAAEEFQTLVKEGAAADRSALENLRERNEGQGVEISHALVHGFPDVAICETAKQI
;
A
#
# COMPACT_ATOMS: atom_id res chain seq x y z
N MET A 1 -16.00 13.07 -9.20
CA MET A 1 -16.00 12.38 -7.88
C MET A 1 -14.86 11.36 -7.92
N ASN A 2 -13.92 11.39 -6.98
CA ASN A 2 -12.81 10.42 -6.96
C ASN A 2 -13.20 9.16 -6.18
N ALA A 3 -12.43 8.07 -6.34
CA ALA A 3 -12.74 6.77 -5.75
C ALA A 3 -12.87 6.81 -4.22
N ILE A 4 -12.04 7.61 -3.55
CA ILE A 4 -12.04 7.77 -2.09
C ILE A 4 -13.32 8.45 -1.61
N ALA A 5 -13.74 9.55 -2.26
CA ALA A 5 -14.96 10.24 -1.90
C ALA A 5 -16.18 9.32 -2.06
N GLN A 6 -16.19 8.47 -3.09
CA GLN A 6 -17.24 7.47 -3.28
C GLN A 6 -17.20 6.38 -2.19
N ALA A 7 -16.01 5.84 -1.88
CA ALA A 7 -15.86 4.82 -0.84
C ALA A 7 -16.28 5.35 0.54
N MET A 8 -15.86 6.57 0.90
CA MET A 8 -16.27 7.26 2.12
C MET A 8 -17.78 7.50 2.19
N HIS A 9 -18.41 7.87 1.07
CA HIS A 9 -19.86 8.05 1.01
C HIS A 9 -20.60 6.73 1.28
N VAL A 10 -20.14 5.62 0.70
CA VAL A 10 -20.70 4.29 0.97
C VAL A 10 -20.50 3.93 2.44
N ALA A 11 -19.27 4.03 2.94
CA ALA A 11 -18.91 3.68 4.31
C ALA A 11 -19.75 4.45 5.36
N ARG A 12 -19.95 5.76 5.18
CA ARG A 12 -20.82 6.56 6.05
C ARG A 12 -22.28 6.11 6.03
N LYS A 13 -22.78 5.73 4.86
CA LYS A 13 -24.18 5.28 4.73
C LYS A 13 -24.43 3.91 5.34
N THR A 14 -23.43 3.03 5.31
CA THR A 14 -23.55 1.65 5.78
C THR A 14 -23.01 1.44 7.19
N GLY A 15 -22.32 2.43 7.76
CA GLY A 15 -21.59 2.27 9.03
C GLY A 15 -20.37 1.36 8.91
N ALA A 16 -19.82 1.22 7.71
CA ALA A 16 -18.62 0.40 7.47
C ALA A 16 -17.33 1.20 7.72
N SER A 17 -16.23 0.50 7.95
CA SER A 17 -14.88 1.07 7.91
C SER A 17 -14.33 1.07 6.47
N LEU A 18 -13.24 1.81 6.26
CA LEU A 18 -12.54 1.89 4.98
C LEU A 18 -11.09 1.44 5.14
N THR A 19 -10.62 0.55 4.28
CA THR A 19 -9.21 0.15 4.21
C THR A 19 -8.61 0.61 2.89
N LEU A 20 -7.56 1.44 2.97
CA LEU A 20 -6.78 1.88 1.81
C LEU A 20 -5.70 0.83 1.52
N VAL A 21 -5.73 0.22 0.34
CA VAL A 21 -4.75 -0.82 -0.03
C VAL A 21 -3.89 -0.30 -1.18
N HIS A 22 -2.57 -0.37 -1.00
CA HIS A 22 -1.60 -0.20 -2.06
C HIS A 22 -0.89 -1.53 -2.31
N ALA A 23 -1.02 -2.05 -3.53
CA ALA A 23 -0.33 -3.25 -3.97
C ALA A 23 0.86 -2.88 -4.84
N GLY A 24 2.03 -3.41 -4.48
CA GLY A 24 3.28 -3.11 -5.18
C GLY A 24 4.33 -4.18 -4.95
N ASP A 25 5.37 -4.14 -5.77
CA ASP A 25 6.46 -5.11 -5.70
C ASP A 25 7.42 -4.73 -4.56
N LEU A 26 7.04 -5.11 -3.33
CA LEU A 26 7.89 -4.91 -2.16
C LEU A 26 9.14 -5.80 -2.25
N PRO A 27 10.33 -5.29 -1.89
CA PRO A 27 11.57 -6.03 -2.02
C PRO A 27 11.53 -7.28 -1.13
N GLN A 28 11.62 -8.47 -1.73
CA GLN A 28 11.79 -9.71 -0.98
C GLN A 28 13.28 -9.93 -0.70
N SER A 29 13.64 -10.09 0.58
CA SER A 29 15.04 -10.00 1.05
C SER A 29 15.95 -11.20 0.70
N LYS A 30 15.59 -12.06 -0.27
CA LYS A 30 16.21 -13.40 -0.38
C LYS A 30 16.69 -13.82 -1.77
N ALA A 31 16.82 -12.92 -2.73
CA ALA A 31 17.56 -13.27 -3.94
C ALA A 31 19.07 -13.27 -3.62
N GLU A 32 19.72 -14.44 -3.72
CA GLU A 32 21.18 -14.49 -3.70
C GLU A 32 21.73 -13.69 -4.89
N VAL A 33 22.48 -12.63 -4.60
CA VAL A 33 23.08 -11.76 -5.61
C VAL A 33 24.48 -12.28 -5.89
N PRO A 34 24.84 -12.59 -7.15
CA PRO A 34 26.21 -12.92 -7.52
C PRO A 34 27.18 -11.81 -7.09
N GLU A 35 28.36 -12.16 -6.55
CA GLU A 35 29.30 -11.19 -5.95
C GLU A 35 29.68 -10.02 -6.88
N HIS A 36 29.75 -10.27 -8.20
CA HIS A 36 30.06 -9.28 -9.23
C HIS A 36 28.95 -8.24 -9.46
N LEU A 37 27.76 -8.43 -8.88
CA LEU A 37 26.61 -7.52 -8.95
C LEU A 37 26.30 -6.87 -7.60
N SER A 38 27.14 -7.08 -6.58
CA SER A 38 26.90 -6.63 -5.20
C SER A 38 26.60 -5.13 -5.10
N SER A 39 27.40 -4.26 -5.72
CA SER A 39 27.17 -2.81 -5.71
C SER A 39 25.87 -2.40 -6.41
N ALA A 40 25.60 -2.93 -7.60
CA ALA A 40 24.37 -2.64 -8.35
C ALA A 40 23.13 -3.15 -7.61
N ALA A 41 23.24 -4.27 -6.90
CA ALA A 41 22.16 -4.80 -6.08
C ALA A 41 21.92 -3.98 -4.81
N GLU A 42 22.97 -3.46 -4.17
CA GLU A 42 22.84 -2.54 -3.03
C GLU A 42 22.14 -1.24 -3.43
N GLU A 43 22.53 -0.66 -4.58
CA GLU A 43 21.86 0.53 -5.14
C GLU A 43 20.39 0.24 -5.47
N PHE A 44 20.12 -0.88 -6.15
CA PHE A 44 18.76 -1.30 -6.47
C PHE A 44 17.92 -1.51 -5.19
N GLN A 45 18.44 -2.20 -4.19
CA GLN A 45 17.75 -2.40 -2.91
C GLN A 45 17.47 -1.07 -2.20
N THR A 46 18.38 -0.10 -2.29
CA THR A 46 18.18 1.23 -1.72
C THR A 46 17.03 1.94 -2.43
N LEU A 47 17.04 1.98 -3.77
CA LEU A 47 15.96 2.58 -4.57
C LEU A 47 14.59 1.95 -4.29
N VAL A 48 14.53 0.62 -4.19
CA VAL A 48 13.26 -0.07 -3.90
C VAL A 48 12.78 0.23 -2.48
N LYS A 49 13.68 0.31 -1.49
CA LYS A 49 13.32 0.71 -0.12
C LYS A 49 12.81 2.15 -0.05
N GLU A 50 13.45 3.07 -0.77
CA GLU A 50 13.03 4.46 -0.86
C GLU A 50 11.64 4.58 -1.51
N GLY A 51 11.41 3.84 -2.60
CA GLY A 51 10.09 3.75 -3.25
C GLY A 51 9.02 3.26 -2.29
N ALA A 52 9.25 2.12 -1.62
CA ALA A 52 8.30 1.57 -0.65
C ALA A 52 8.03 2.52 0.54
N ALA A 53 9.04 3.28 0.98
CA ALA A 53 8.87 4.29 2.02
C ALA A 53 8.03 5.48 1.53
N ALA A 54 8.24 5.92 0.29
CA ALA A 54 7.44 6.96 -0.34
C ALA A 54 5.98 6.52 -0.50
N ASP A 55 5.74 5.29 -0.96
CA ASP A 55 4.38 4.74 -1.11
C ASP A 55 3.66 4.64 0.24
N ARG A 56 4.37 4.19 1.28
CA ARG A 56 3.83 4.18 2.65
C ARG A 56 3.48 5.58 3.14
N SER A 57 4.36 6.55 2.94
CA SER A 57 4.10 7.94 3.33
C SER A 57 2.91 8.53 2.57
N ALA A 58 2.78 8.24 1.28
CA ALA A 58 1.65 8.67 0.47
C ALA A 58 0.32 8.09 0.99
N LEU A 59 0.32 6.80 1.38
CA LEU A 59 -0.86 6.13 1.93
C LEU A 59 -1.25 6.68 3.31
N GLU A 60 -0.27 6.93 4.18
CA GLU A 60 -0.48 7.54 5.49
C GLU A 60 -1.07 8.95 5.35
N ASN A 61 -0.45 9.80 4.52
CA ASN A 61 -0.96 11.14 4.24
C ASN A 61 -2.41 11.09 3.69
N LEU A 62 -2.74 10.08 2.90
CA LEU A 62 -4.08 9.90 2.37
C LEU A 62 -5.08 9.50 3.48
N ARG A 63 -4.68 8.63 4.40
CA ARG A 63 -5.47 8.28 5.59
C ARG A 63 -5.71 9.52 6.46
N GLU A 64 -4.65 10.22 6.86
CA GLU A 64 -4.71 11.40 7.74
C GLU A 64 -5.61 12.50 7.17
N ARG A 65 -5.49 12.79 5.86
CA ARG A 65 -6.33 13.82 5.20
C ARG A 65 -7.82 13.48 5.21
N ASN A 66 -8.17 12.20 5.38
CA ASN A 66 -9.55 11.74 5.41
C ASN A 66 -10.01 11.30 6.81
N GLU A 67 -9.13 11.34 7.80
CA GLU A 67 -9.44 11.06 9.19
C GLU A 67 -10.43 12.09 9.76
N GLY A 68 -11.18 11.69 10.79
CA GLY A 68 -12.17 12.56 11.44
C GLY A 68 -13.46 12.80 10.64
N GLN A 69 -13.63 12.21 9.45
CA GLN A 69 -14.83 12.35 8.64
C GLN A 69 -15.97 11.37 9.00
N GLY A 70 -15.93 10.78 10.21
CA GLY A 70 -16.94 9.85 10.71
C GLY A 70 -16.86 8.44 10.12
N VAL A 71 -15.74 8.08 9.50
CA VAL A 71 -15.43 6.72 9.03
C VAL A 71 -14.09 6.33 9.63
N GLU A 72 -13.99 5.12 10.17
CA GLU A 72 -12.72 4.54 10.58
C GLU A 72 -11.92 4.17 9.32
N ILE A 73 -10.70 4.72 9.18
CA ILE A 73 -9.85 4.49 8.02
C ILE A 73 -8.57 3.79 8.46
N SER A 74 -8.30 2.62 7.89
CA SER A 74 -7.03 1.91 8.01
C SER A 74 -6.31 1.87 6.66
N HIS A 75 -5.05 1.41 6.65
CA HIS A 75 -4.30 1.27 5.42
C HIS A 75 -3.37 0.05 5.44
N ALA A 76 -3.05 -0.49 4.27
CA ALA A 76 -2.14 -1.63 4.10
C ALA A 76 -1.31 -1.49 2.82
N LEU A 77 -0.01 -1.77 2.94
CA LEU A 77 0.86 -2.05 1.79
C LEU A 77 0.97 -3.56 1.64
N VAL A 78 0.62 -4.07 0.46
CA VAL A 78 0.59 -5.50 0.18
C VAL A 78 1.52 -5.82 -0.98
N HIS A 79 2.25 -6.93 -0.84
CA HIS A 79 3.17 -7.38 -1.88
C HIS A 79 2.44 -8.22 -2.92
N GLY A 80 2.79 -8.01 -4.20
CA GLY A 80 2.34 -8.84 -5.33
C GLY A 80 1.62 -8.03 -6.40
N PHE A 81 1.12 -8.74 -7.41
CA PHE A 81 0.39 -8.10 -8.51
C PHE A 81 -0.90 -7.44 -8.02
N PRO A 82 -1.21 -6.20 -8.44
CA PRO A 82 -2.33 -5.44 -7.89
C PRO A 82 -3.68 -6.14 -7.97
N ASP A 83 -3.99 -6.80 -9.08
CA ASP A 83 -5.23 -7.53 -9.30
C ASP A 83 -5.40 -8.69 -8.31
N VAL A 84 -4.34 -9.48 -8.08
CA VAL A 84 -4.36 -10.60 -7.14
C VAL A 84 -4.30 -10.12 -5.69
N ALA A 85 -3.34 -9.26 -5.36
CA ALA A 85 -3.06 -8.85 -3.99
C ALA A 85 -4.23 -8.07 -3.39
N ILE A 86 -4.90 -7.20 -4.16
CA ILE A 86 -6.08 -6.47 -3.68
C ILE A 86 -7.24 -7.44 -3.41
N CYS A 87 -7.49 -8.39 -4.32
CA CYS A 87 -8.55 -9.37 -4.15
C CYS A 87 -8.32 -10.29 -2.95
N GLU A 88 -7.09 -10.76 -2.73
CA GLU A 88 -6.76 -11.57 -1.56
C GLU A 88 -6.87 -10.77 -0.26
N THR A 89 -6.41 -9.52 -0.25
CA THR A 89 -6.54 -8.62 0.89
C THR A 89 -8.01 -8.39 1.25
N ALA A 90 -8.87 -8.19 0.25
CA ALA A 90 -10.30 -7.98 0.45
C ALA A 90 -11.02 -9.19 1.07
N LYS A 91 -10.47 -10.41 0.98
CA LYS A 91 -11.03 -11.61 1.63
C LYS A 91 -10.67 -11.71 3.12
N GLN A 92 -9.67 -10.95 3.56
CA GLN A 92 -9.10 -11.04 4.91
C GLN A 92 -9.61 -9.95 5.86
N ILE A 93 -10.38 -9.00 5.35
CA ILE A 93 -10.95 -7.85 6.06
C ILE A 93 -12.47 -8.01 6.10
#